data_AF-A0A7Y0S2L1-F1
#
_entry.id   AF-A0A7Y0S2L1-F1
#
_cell.length_a   1.000
_cell.length_b   1.000
_cell.length_c   1.000
_cell.angle_alpha   90.00
_cell.angle_beta   90.00
_cell.angle_gamma   90.00
#
_symmetry.space_group_name_H-M   'P 1'
#
loop_
_entity.id
_entity.type
_entity.pdbx_description
1 polymer ?
#
loop_
_entity_poly.entity_id
_entity_poly.type
_entity_poly.pdbx_seq_one_letter_code
_entity_poly.pdbx_strand_id
1 'polypeptide(L)'
;NAVVSEVDDQFGYPLQSIDPMKRLSERPSHTIIIHDEQDKFTKYSVSAKAAEEIKNVELVTTQGQGHGRVMKCEQVFSSFDRLLDSAW
;
A
#
# COMPACT_ATOMS: atom_id res chain seq x y z
N ASN A 1 -2.89 -22.01 9.16
CA ASN A 1 -1.72 -22.41 8.34
C ASN A 1 -2.06 -23.22 7.09
N ALA A 2 -3.23 -23.87 6.96
CA ALA A 2 -3.61 -24.57 5.72
C ALA A 2 -3.76 -23.63 4.51
N VAL A 3 -4.38 -22.47 4.70
CA VAL A 3 -4.64 -21.47 3.63
C VAL A 3 -3.35 -20.91 3.02
N VAL A 4 -2.28 -20.75 3.79
CA VAL A 4 -1.01 -20.19 3.27
C VAL A 4 -0.31 -21.20 2.36
N SER A 5 -0.36 -22.48 2.71
CA SER A 5 0.24 -23.56 1.90
C SER A 5 -0.45 -23.74 0.55
N GLU A 6 -1.79 -23.66 0.52
CA GLU A 6 -2.55 -23.73 -0.73
C GLU A 6 -2.24 -22.55 -1.68
N VAL A 7 -1.93 -21.38 -1.12
CA VAL A 7 -1.55 -20.20 -1.91
C VAL A 7 -0.11 -20.33 -2.43
N ASP A 8 0.82 -20.82 -1.61
CA ASP A 8 2.20 -21.09 -2.04
C ASP A 8 2.24 -22.04 -3.26
N ASP A 9 1.42 -23.10 -3.23
CA ASP A 9 1.30 -24.07 -4.33
C ASP A 9 0.71 -23.45 -5.60
N GLN A 10 -0.24 -22.52 -5.48
CA GLN A 10 -0.82 -21.82 -6.64
C GLN A 10 0.17 -20.84 -7.31
N PHE A 11 0.99 -20.15 -6.53
CA PHE A 11 1.92 -19.15 -7.06
C PHE A 11 3.30 -19.73 -7.44
N GLY A 12 3.61 -20.97 -7.02
CA GLY A 12 4.82 -21.69 -7.39
C GLY A 12 6.08 -21.22 -6.66
N TYR A 13 5.93 -20.46 -5.57
CA TYR A 13 7.00 -20.03 -4.68
C TYR A 13 6.46 -19.67 -3.30
N PRO A 14 7.27 -19.75 -2.22
CA PRO A 14 6.82 -19.43 -0.87
C PRO A 14 6.47 -17.94 -0.76
N LEU A 15 5.28 -17.59 -0.28
CA LEU A 15 4.85 -16.21 -0.08
C LEU A 15 5.80 -15.43 0.84
N GLN A 16 6.45 -16.11 1.78
CA GLN A 16 7.42 -15.51 2.71
C GLN A 16 8.71 -15.07 2.01
N SER A 17 8.93 -15.49 0.77
CA SER A 17 10.05 -14.99 -0.06
C SER A 17 9.76 -13.62 -0.69
N ILE A 18 8.52 -13.14 -0.64
CA ILE A 18 8.16 -11.80 -1.10
C ILE A 18 8.53 -10.80 -0.02
N ASP A 19 9.39 -9.84 -0.37
CA ASP A 19 9.61 -8.61 0.40
C ASP A 19 8.90 -7.45 -0.31
N PRO A 20 7.68 -7.06 0.13
CA PRO A 20 6.93 -5.98 -0.51
C PRO A 20 7.64 -4.63 -0.43
N MET A 21 8.38 -4.37 0.65
CA MET A 21 9.08 -3.10 0.85
C MET A 21 10.24 -2.98 -0.13
N LYS A 22 11.03 -4.04 -0.31
CA LYS A 22 12.07 -4.09 -1.33
C LYS A 22 11.50 -3.93 -2.74
N ARG A 23 10.41 -4.62 -3.06
CA ARG A 23 9.76 -4.50 -4.37
C ARG A 23 9.23 -3.08 -4.62
N LEU A 24 8.69 -2.43 -3.59
CA LEU A 24 8.22 -1.06 -3.67
C LEU A 24 9.38 -0.07 -3.87
N SER A 25 10.53 -0.28 -3.20
CA SER A 25 11.70 0.58 -3.34
C SER A 25 12.41 0.46 -4.69
N GLU A 26 12.29 -0.69 -5.35
CA GLU A 26 12.78 -0.92 -6.71
C GLU A 26 11.88 -0.29 -7.79
N ARG A 27 10.67 0.17 -7.44
CA ARG A 27 9.71 0.75 -8.40
C ARG A 27 10.14 2.18 -8.76
N PRO A 28 10.34 2.53 -10.05
CA PRO A 28 10.75 3.88 -10.43
C PRO A 28 9.59 4.88 -10.44
N SER A 29 8.37 4.42 -10.67
CA SER A 29 7.18 5.26 -10.81
C SER A 29 6.72 5.83 -9.47
N HIS A 30 6.19 7.05 -9.49
CA HIS A 30 5.57 7.66 -8.31
C HIS A 30 4.46 6.76 -7.72
N THR A 31 4.43 6.66 -6.40
CA THR A 31 3.46 5.88 -5.63
C THR A 31 2.76 6.78 -4.63
N ILE A 32 1.43 6.73 -4.59
CA ILE A 32 0.65 7.31 -3.50
C ILE A 32 0.03 6.16 -2.74
N ILE A 33 0.34 6.07 -1.44
CA ILE A 33 -0.31 5.16 -0.50
C ILE A 33 -1.36 5.98 0.24
N ILE A 34 -2.60 5.47 0.30
CA ILE A 34 -3.66 6.06 1.12
C ILE A 34 -3.95 5.08 2.26
N HIS A 35 -3.80 5.52 3.51
CA HIS A 35 -3.97 4.66 4.68
C HIS A 35 -4.63 5.42 5.82
N ASP A 36 -5.66 4.82 6.41
CA ASP A 36 -6.26 5.30 7.63
C ASP A 36 -5.38 5.03 8.86
N GLU A 37 -5.17 6.04 9.68
CA GLU A 37 -4.37 5.94 10.91
C GLU A 37 -4.96 4.94 11.92
N GLN A 38 -6.27 4.68 11.87
CA GLN A 38 -7.00 3.81 12.79
C GLN A 38 -7.39 2.46 12.17
N ASP A 39 -6.72 2.06 11.08
CA ASP A 39 -6.88 0.74 10.49
C ASP A 39 -6.54 -0.36 11.53
N LYS A 40 -7.48 -1.29 11.74
CA LYS A 40 -7.35 -2.41 12.69
C LYS A 40 -6.84 -3.70 12.06
N PHE A 41 -6.76 -3.74 10.73
CA PHE A 41 -6.41 -4.93 9.94
C PHE A 41 -4.98 -4.87 9.43
N THR A 42 -4.51 -3.68 9.03
CA THR A 42 -3.10 -3.46 8.66
C THR A 42 -2.52 -2.30 9.45
N LYS A 43 -1.20 -2.33 9.66
CA LYS A 43 -0.51 -1.35 10.50
C LYS A 43 -0.16 -0.11 9.68
N TYR A 44 -0.74 1.03 10.06
CA TYR A 44 -0.40 2.34 9.49
C TYR A 44 1.12 2.61 9.46
N SER A 45 1.84 2.21 10.51
CA SER A 45 3.29 2.42 10.63
C SER A 45 4.12 1.81 9.48
N VAL A 46 3.62 0.76 8.83
CA VAL A 46 4.30 0.16 7.67
C VAL A 46 4.25 1.11 6.47
N SER A 47 3.11 1.75 6.24
CA SER A 47 2.96 2.76 5.19
C SER A 47 3.74 4.04 5.50
N ALA A 48 3.75 4.47 6.77
CA ALA A 48 4.55 5.61 7.20
C ALA A 48 6.04 5.39 6.93
N LYS A 49 6.55 4.22 7.30
CA LYS A 49 7.93 3.81 7.01
C LYS A 49 8.23 3.80 5.51
N ALA A 50 7.31 3.30 4.68
CA ALA A 50 7.49 3.29 3.23
C ALA A 50 7.64 4.71 2.64
N ALA A 51 6.81 5.65 3.07
CA ALA A 51 6.91 7.04 2.60
C ALA A 51 8.14 7.79 3.15
N GLU A 52 8.63 7.41 4.33
CA GLU A 52 9.87 7.96 4.89
C GLU A 52 11.12 7.43 4.17
N GLU A 53 11.17 6.13 3.88
CA GLU A 53 12.39 5.46 3.38
C GLU A 53 12.47 5.42 1.85
N ILE A 54 11.35 5.53 1.12
CA ILE A 54 11.31 5.33 -0.33
C ILE A 54 10.96 6.65 -1.03
N LYS A 55 11.96 7.21 -1.73
CA LYS A 55 11.91 8.55 -2.35
C LYS A 55 10.67 8.83 -3.20
N ASN A 56 10.18 7.85 -3.95
CA ASN A 56 9.05 7.99 -4.87
C ASN A 56 7.71 7.57 -4.26
N VAL A 57 7.66 7.32 -2.95
CA VAL A 57 6.45 6.96 -2.23
C VAL A 57 5.98 8.13 -1.39
N GLU A 58 4.71 8.46 -1.54
CA GLU A 58 3.99 9.41 -0.71
C GLU A 58 2.94 8.68 0.12
N LEU A 59 2.67 9.18 1.32
CA LEU A 59 1.57 8.73 2.16
C LEU A 59 0.52 9.84 2.33
N VAL A 60 -0.72 9.52 1.99
CA VAL A 60 -1.91 10.30 2.33
C VAL A 60 -2.61 9.62 3.51
N THR A 61 -2.52 10.26 4.67
CA THR A 61 -3.14 9.78 5.91
C THR A 61 -4.62 10.15 5.93
N THR A 62 -5.48 9.19 6.26
CA THR A 62 -6.88 9.45 6.59
C THR A 62 -7.17 9.17 8.06
N GLN A 63 -8.27 9.70 8.57
CA GLN A 63 -8.73 9.43 9.93
C GLN A 63 -10.21 9.01 9.93
N GLY A 64 -10.54 8.00 10.74
CA GLY A 64 -11.91 7.55 10.95
C GLY A 64 -12.51 6.72 9.81
N GLN A 65 -11.75 6.41 8.75
CA GLN A 65 -12.21 5.57 7.65
C GLN A 65 -12.02 4.08 7.95
N GLY A 66 -10.96 3.71 8.68
CA GLY A 66 -10.53 2.33 8.81
C GLY A 66 -10.29 1.63 7.46
N HIS A 67 -10.08 0.31 7.51
CA HIS A 67 -9.62 -0.48 6.36
C HIS A 67 -10.52 -0.44 5.12
N GLY A 68 -11.84 -0.58 5.32
CA GLY A 68 -12.77 -0.72 4.20
C GLY A 68 -13.26 0.61 3.61
N ARG A 69 -13.54 1.60 4.46
CA ARG A 69 -14.13 2.86 3.98
C ARG A 69 -13.10 3.77 3.32
N VAL A 70 -11.80 3.58 3.61
CA VAL A 70 -10.73 4.35 2.96
C VAL A 70 -10.82 4.21 1.44
N MET A 71 -11.21 3.05 0.91
CA MET A 71 -11.37 2.82 -0.53
C MET A 71 -12.43 3.70 -1.23
N LYS A 72 -13.28 4.40 -0.46
CA LYS A 72 -14.36 5.25 -0.98
C LYS A 72 -14.28 6.68 -0.44
N CYS A 73 -13.19 7.06 0.22
CA CYS A 73 -13.04 8.41 0.72
C CYS A 73 -12.55 9.35 -0.38
N GLU A 74 -12.76 10.65 -0.16
CA GLU A 74 -12.33 11.72 -1.06
C GLU A 74 -10.82 11.64 -1.37
N GLN A 75 -10.00 11.30 -0.37
CA GLN A 75 -8.56 11.19 -0.51
C GLN A 75 -8.13 10.11 -1.52
N VAL A 76 -8.88 9.01 -1.65
CA VAL A 76 -8.57 8.00 -2.67
C VAL A 76 -8.85 8.54 -4.07
N PHE A 77 -9.98 9.22 -4.28
CA PHE A 77 -10.32 9.79 -5.58
C PHE A 77 -9.36 10.91 -5.98
N SER A 78 -9.10 11.86 -5.08
CA SER A 78 -8.15 12.95 -5.36
C SER A 78 -6.72 12.46 -5.56
N SER A 79 -6.30 11.40 -4.86
CA SER A 79 -4.99 10.77 -5.12
C SER A 79 -4.92 10.12 -6.49
N PHE A 80 -6.02 9.55 -6.98
CA PHE A 80 -6.08 8.99 -8.32
C PHE A 80 -5.93 10.09 -9.39
N ASP A 81 -6.62 11.22 -9.23
CA ASP A 81 -6.49 12.36 -10.15
C ASP A 81 -5.04 12.88 -10.19
N ARG A 82 -4.37 12.97 -9.03
CA ARG A 82 -2.96 13.38 -8.94
C ARG A 82 -2.01 12.45 -9.69
N LEU A 83 -2.32 11.16 -9.81
CA LEU A 83 -1.53 10.22 -10.60
C LEU A 83 -1.68 10.46 -12.11
N LEU A 84 -2.82 10.98 -12.56
CA LEU A 84 -3.05 11.32 -13.96
C LEU A 84 -2.33 12.62 -14.34
N ASP A 85 -2.32 13.60 -13.44
CA ASP A 85 -1.68 14.90 -13.68
C ASP A 85 -0.14 14.80 -13.68
N SER A 86 0.43 13.80 -13.03
CA SER A 86 1.88 13.56 -12.98
C SER A 86 2.40 12.65 -14.11
N ALA A 87 1.51 12.17 -14.99
CA ALA A 87 1.82 11.29 -16.11
C ALA A 87 2.04 12.01 -17.46
N TRP A 88 2.08 13.34 -17.47
CA TRP A 88 2.27 14.18 -18.67
C TRP A 88 3.33 15.26 -18.47
#